data_AF-A0A1J5SSL4-F1
#
_entry.id   AF-A0A1J5SSL4-F1
#
_cell.length_a   1.000
_cell.length_b   1.000
_cell.length_c   1.000
_cell.angle_alpha   90.00
_cell.angle_beta   90.00
_cell.angle_gamma   90.00
#
_symmetry.space_group_name_H-M   'P 1'
#
loop_
_entity.id
_entity.type
_entity.pdbx_description
1 polymer ?
#
loop_
_entity_poly.entity_id
_entity_poly.type
_entity_poly.pdbx_seq_one_letter_code
_entity_poly.pdbx_strand_id
1 'polypeptide(L)'
;MIQEDLAVLFADFGVTATYGAASATVLFDLPDRSLMHDMQISSDYAITYHTGDLVGLKRGDSITVNGSTYSVREVTHLDDGQIMHATLMA
;
A
#
# COMPACT_ATOMS: atom_id res chain seq x y z
N MET A 1 -16.23 -11.75 21.43
CA MET A 1 -14.93 -11.25 20.96
C MET A 1 -14.92 -11.52 19.47
N ILE A 2 -15.15 -10.51 18.63
CA ILE A 2 -14.95 -10.67 17.19
C ILE A 2 -13.45 -10.53 17.00
N GLN A 3 -12.78 -11.65 16.73
CA GLN A 3 -11.41 -11.62 16.26
C GLN A 3 -11.51 -11.10 14.83
N GLU A 4 -11.22 -9.81 14.64
CA GLU A 4 -11.18 -9.19 13.32
C GLU A 4 -10.01 -9.84 12.58
N ASP A 5 -10.34 -10.90 11.85
CA ASP A 5 -9.40 -11.61 11.00
C ASP A 5 -8.95 -10.63 9.93
N LEU A 6 -7.68 -10.19 10.02
CA LEU A 6 -7.10 -9.21 9.10
C LEU A 6 -7.31 -9.64 7.64
N ALA A 7 -7.32 -10.94 7.35
CA ALA A 7 -7.56 -11.44 6.00
C ALA A 7 -8.98 -11.14 5.50
N VAL A 8 -9.99 -11.07 6.38
CA VAL A 8 -11.34 -10.61 6.02
C VAL A 8 -11.35 -9.12 5.64
N LEU A 9 -10.58 -8.29 6.35
CA LEU A 9 -10.47 -6.85 6.04
C LEU A 9 -9.79 -6.62 4.68
N PHE A 10 -8.71 -7.37 4.42
CA PHE A 10 -8.01 -7.36 3.13
C PHE A 10 -8.86 -7.98 2.01
N ALA A 11 -9.74 -8.93 2.28
CA ALA A 11 -10.61 -9.51 1.26
C ALA A 11 -11.71 -8.54 0.80
N ASP A 12 -12.18 -7.64 1.67
CA ASP A 12 -13.26 -6.69 1.36
C ASP A 12 -12.74 -5.37 0.76
N PHE A 13 -11.63 -4.83 1.28
CA PHE A 13 -11.06 -3.54 0.87
C PHE A 13 -9.68 -3.61 0.21
N GLY A 14 -9.05 -4.79 0.21
CA GLY A 14 -7.74 -4.98 -0.35
C GLY A 14 -7.78 -5.19 -1.86
N VAL A 15 -6.73 -4.70 -2.52
CA VAL A 15 -6.47 -4.91 -3.94
C VAL A 15 -5.23 -5.78 -4.10
N THR A 16 -5.16 -6.50 -5.21
CA THR A 16 -3.96 -7.28 -5.52
C THR A 16 -2.81 -6.34 -5.92
N ALA A 17 -1.70 -6.45 -5.20
CA ALA A 17 -0.41 -5.88 -5.57
C ALA A 17 0.56 -7.00 -5.96
N THR A 18 1.36 -6.72 -6.98
CA THR A 18 2.36 -7.66 -7.51
C THR A 18 3.72 -6.97 -7.53
N TYR A 19 4.69 -7.57 -6.86
CA TYR A 19 6.07 -7.14 -6.83
C TYR A 19 6.97 -8.29 -7.28
N GLY A 20 7.57 -8.16 -8.47
CA GLY A 20 8.35 -9.26 -9.07
C GLY A 20 7.49 -10.52 -9.27
N ALA A 21 7.81 -11.58 -8.54
CA ALA A 21 7.05 -12.84 -8.55
C ALA A 21 6.08 -12.98 -7.36
N ALA A 22 6.10 -12.04 -6.40
CA ALA A 22 5.21 -12.05 -5.25
C ALA A 22 3.91 -11.32 -5.57
N SER A 23 2.78 -11.91 -5.18
CA SER A 23 1.46 -11.32 -5.31
C SER A 23 0.77 -11.37 -3.96
N ALA A 24 0.28 -10.22 -3.50
CA ALA A 24 -0.29 -10.04 -2.17
C ALA A 24 -1.52 -9.13 -2.22
N THR A 25 -2.40 -9.29 -1.24
CA THR A 25 -3.54 -8.39 -1.07
C THR A 25 -3.13 -7.26 -0.15
N VAL A 26 -3.23 -6.03 -0.64
CA VAL A 26 -2.81 -4.82 0.09
C VAL A 26 -3.95 -3.82 0.13
N LEU A 27 -4.02 -3.02 1.18
CA LEU A 27 -4.92 -1.86 1.21
C LEU A 27 -4.31 -0.77 0.35
N PHE A 28 -5.03 -0.32 -0.67
CA PHE A 28 -4.58 0.74 -1.57
C PHE A 28 -5.36 2.03 -1.28
N ASP A 29 -4.64 3.01 -0.76
CA ASP A 29 -5.14 4.34 -0.48
C ASP A 29 -4.90 5.23 -1.69
N LEU A 30 -6.01 5.64 -2.31
CA LEU A 30 -6.04 6.66 -3.34
C LEU A 30 -5.89 8.03 -2.69
N PRO A 31 -5.16 8.98 -3.31
CA PRO A 31 -5.09 10.33 -2.80
C PRO A 31 -6.49 10.95 -2.82
N ASP A 32 -7.02 11.27 -1.64
CA ASP A 32 -8.28 11.98 -1.52
C ASP A 32 -8.08 13.41 -2.04
N ARG A 33 -8.68 13.69 -3.20
CA ARG A 33 -8.69 15.02 -3.80
C ARG A 33 -9.79 15.85 -3.14
N SER A 34 -9.71 16.06 -1.82
CA SER A 34 -10.59 17.04 -1.17
C SER A 34 -10.09 18.45 -1.52
N LEU A 35 -10.96 19.20 -2.17
CA LEU A 35 -10.78 20.55 -2.69
C LEU A 35 -10.40 21.53 -1.57
N MET A 36 -9.12 21.62 -1.20
CA MET A 36 -8.61 22.64 -0.28
C MET A 36 -7.81 23.66 -1.09
N HIS A 37 -8.43 24.82 -1.29
CA HIS A 37 -7.83 26.02 -1.88
C HIS A 37 -6.53 26.36 -1.13
N ASP A 38 -5.39 26.16 -1.79
CA ASP A 38 -4.07 26.70 -1.41
C ASP A 38 -3.16 25.81 -0.53
N MET A 39 -3.41 24.50 -0.43
CA MET A 39 -2.38 23.59 0.07
C MET A 39 -2.10 22.51 -0.96
N GLN A 40 -0.84 22.38 -1.35
CA GLN A 40 -0.35 21.35 -2.26
C GLN A 40 -0.58 19.98 -1.63
N ILE A 41 -1.78 19.43 -1.83
CA ILE A 41 -2.14 18.08 -1.42
C ILE A 41 -1.24 17.16 -2.23
N SER A 42 -0.22 16.62 -1.56
CA SER A 42 0.62 15.56 -2.08
C SER A 42 -0.31 14.43 -2.53
N SER A 43 -0.50 14.29 -3.83
CA SER A 43 -1.35 13.27 -4.46
C SER A 43 -0.66 11.91 -4.45
N ASP A 44 0.10 11.62 -3.40
CA ASP A 44 0.85 10.40 -3.29
C ASP A 44 -0.12 9.26 -2.98
N TYR A 45 0.01 8.19 -3.74
CA TYR A 45 -0.70 6.95 -3.51
C TYR A 45 -0.03 6.22 -2.34
N ALA A 46 -0.75 5.39 -1.60
CA ALA A 46 -0.14 4.59 -0.55
C ALA A 46 -0.68 3.16 -0.55
N ILE A 47 0.15 2.23 -0.10
CA ILE A 47 -0.25 0.85 0.18
C ILE A 47 0.11 0.46 1.60
N THR A 48 -0.79 -0.29 2.23
CA THR A 48 -0.54 -0.94 3.52
C THR A 48 -0.61 -2.46 3.33
N TYR A 49 0.45 -3.15 3.72
CA TYR A 49 0.62 -4.59 3.45
C TYR A 49 1.31 -5.31 4.62
N HIS A 50 1.17 -6.63 4.69
CA HIS A 50 1.84 -7.42 5.72
C HIS A 50 3.34 -7.59 5.41
N THR A 51 4.19 -7.48 6.43
CA THR A 51 5.66 -7.54 6.31
C THR A 51 6.19 -8.75 5.53
N GLY A 52 5.47 -9.88 5.63
CA GLY A 52 5.85 -11.16 5.02
C GLY A 52 5.46 -11.30 3.55
N ASP A 53 4.63 -10.39 3.02
CA ASP A 53 4.02 -10.54 1.70
C ASP A 53 4.87 -9.89 0.58
N LEU A 54 5.38 -8.69 0.83
CA LEU A 54 6.23 -7.94 -0.11
C LEU A 54 7.65 -7.81 0.45
N VAL A 55 8.26 -8.96 0.76
CA VAL A 55 9.60 -9.02 1.35
C VAL A 55 10.62 -8.37 0.42
N GLY A 56 11.36 -7.39 0.95
CA GLY A 56 12.41 -6.70 0.21
C GLY A 56 11.93 -5.58 -0.71
N LEU A 57 10.66 -5.17 -0.61
CA LEU A 57 10.18 -3.93 -1.22
C LEU A 57 10.95 -2.75 -0.62
N LYS A 58 11.54 -1.91 -1.47
CA LYS A 58 12.28 -0.72 -1.05
C LYS A 58 11.97 0.45 -1.97
N ARG A 59 12.35 1.64 -1.52
CA ARG A 59 12.30 2.85 -2.33
C ARG A 59 13.00 2.66 -3.68
N GLY A 60 12.34 3.09 -4.75
CA GLY A 60 12.79 3.01 -6.13
C GLY A 60 12.34 1.75 -6.87
N ASP A 61 11.80 0.74 -6.18
CA ASP A 61 11.25 -0.44 -6.84
C ASP A 61 9.91 -0.13 -7.52
N SER A 62 9.58 -0.90 -8.57
CA SER A 62 8.29 -0.83 -9.24
C SER A 62 7.35 -1.91 -8.72
N ILE A 63 6.11 -1.53 -8.41
CA ILE A 63 5.05 -2.43 -7.94
C ILE A 63 3.80 -2.22 -8.78
N THR A 64 3.11 -3.31 -9.13
CA THR A 64 1.85 -3.23 -9.86
C THR A 64 0.70 -3.42 -8.89
N VAL A 65 -0.15 -2.40 -8.72
CA VAL A 65 -1.29 -2.41 -7.80
C VAL A 65 -2.56 -2.23 -8.61
N ASN A 66 -3.52 -3.17 -8.49
CA ASN A 66 -4.77 -3.14 -9.25
C ASN A 66 -4.56 -3.05 -10.78
N GLY A 67 -3.46 -3.61 -11.29
CA GLY A 67 -3.10 -3.57 -12.72
C GLY A 67 -2.35 -2.32 -13.19
N SER A 68 -2.18 -1.30 -12.33
CA SER A 68 -1.36 -0.11 -12.63
C SER A 68 0.02 -0.21 -11.99
N THR A 69 1.07 0.13 -12.73
CA THR A 69 2.44 0.15 -12.21
C THR A 69 2.73 1.49 -11.53
N TYR A 70 3.24 1.42 -10.32
CA TYR A 70 3.68 2.56 -9.51
C TYR A 70 5.14 2.36 -9.09
N SER A 71 5.83 3.46 -8.81
CA SER A 71 7.16 3.44 -8.23
C SER A 71 7.09 3.72 -6.73
N VAL A 72 7.83 2.94 -5.94
CA VAL A 72 7.86 3.11 -4.48
C VAL A 72 8.69 4.34 -4.12
N ARG A 73 8.06 5.32 -3.49
CA ARG A 73 8.72 6.55 -3.03
C ARG A 73 9.37 6.38 -1.67
N GLU A 74 8.69 5.71 -0.76
CA GLU A 74 9.14 5.50 0.62
C GLU A 74 8.49 4.22 1.17
N VAL A 75 9.21 3.51 2.04
CA VAL A 75 8.68 2.34 2.78
C VAL A 75 8.96 2.58 4.25
N THR A 76 7.92 2.54 5.06
CA THR A 76 7.93 2.78 6.50
C THR A 76 7.33 1.57 7.20
N HIS A 77 8.01 1.05 8.22
CA HIS A 77 7.43 0.02 9.09
C HIS A 77 6.41 0.64 10.04
N LEU A 78 5.21 0.06 10.09
CA LEU A 78 4.18 0.39 11.06
C LEU A 78 3.99 -0.78 12.02
N ASP A 79 3.95 -0.51 13.33
CA ASP A 79 3.54 -1.43 14.39
C ASP A 79 4.24 -2.81 14.45
N ASP A 80 5.14 -2.96 15.42
CA ASP A 80 5.81 -4.21 15.86
C ASP A 80 6.40 -5.11 14.75
N GLY A 81 6.58 -4.55 13.55
CA GLY A 81 7.13 -5.23 12.37
C GLY A 81 6.14 -6.11 11.60
N GLN A 82 4.86 -6.13 11.96
CA GLN A 82 3.86 -6.97 11.26
C GLN A 82 3.27 -6.29 10.02
N ILE A 83 3.22 -4.96 9.99
CA ILE A 83 2.61 -4.19 8.91
C ILE A 83 3.65 -3.23 8.31
N MET A 84 3.60 -3.05 7.00
CA MET A 84 4.41 -2.05 6.29
C MET A 84 3.50 -1.09 5.55
N HIS A 85 3.91 0.17 5.53
CA HIS A 85 3.28 1.22 4.77
C HIS A 85 4.26 1.72 3.71
N ALA A 86 3.86 1.72 2.44
CA ALA A 86 4.68 2.27 1.38
C ALA A 86 3.93 3.36 0.62
N THR A 87 4.58 4.51 0.46
CA THR A 87 4.10 5.61 -0.38
C THR A 87 4.58 5.40 -1.80
N LEU A 88 3.70 5.65 -2.76
CA LEU A 88 3.85 5.36 -4.17
C LEU A 88 3.66 6.62 -5.02
N MET A 89 4.34 6.65 -6.16
CA MET A 89 4.20 7.67 -7.20
C MET A 89 3.87 7.01 -8.53
N ALA A 90 2.97 7.63 -9.31
CA ALA A 90 2.64 7.22 -10.67
C ALA A 90 3.67 7.75 -11.68
#